data_AF-A0A9X5XJG7-F1
#
_entry.id   AF-A0A9X5XJG7-F1
#
_cell.length_a   1.000
_cell.length_b   1.000
_cell.length_c   1.000
_cell.angle_alpha   90.00
_cell.angle_beta   90.00
_cell.angle_gamma   90.00
#
_symmetry.space_group_name_H-M   'P 1'
#
loop_
_entity.id
_entity.type
_entity.pdbx_description
1 polymer ?
#
loop_
_entity_poly.entity_id
_entity_poly.type
_entity_poly.pdbx_seq_one_letter_code
_entity_poly.pdbx_strand_id
1 'polypeptide(L)'
;MHAERNTVTTDITIRGTGPADHTEMAKPPPGGRGSDYAALSREVKQSGLLKRRPGYYFVKVGANLFLLAAGWAAFALIGQSWWQLLTAAFLAVMFTQTGFIGHDAGHHQIAASKRVNNVLGRVHADLLIGLS
;
A
#
# COMPACT_ATOMS: atom_id res chain seq x y z
N MET A 1 -70.62 -5.49 12.18
CA MET A 1 -69.81 -6.34 11.27
C MET A 1 -68.79 -7.10 12.11
N HIS A 2 -68.88 -8.42 12.05
CA HIS A 2 -68.05 -9.40 12.76
C HIS A 2 -66.63 -9.55 12.17
N ALA A 3 -65.80 -10.27 12.94
CA ALA A 3 -64.59 -11.04 12.61
C ALA A 3 -63.24 -10.33 12.94
N GLU A 4 -62.63 -10.61 14.10
CA GLU A 4 -61.77 -11.78 14.45
C GLU A 4 -60.32 -11.65 13.95
N ARG A 5 -59.36 -11.73 14.89
CA ARG A 5 -58.35 -12.81 14.90
C ARG A 5 -57.43 -12.76 16.13
N ASN A 6 -57.57 -13.80 16.95
CA ASN A 6 -56.57 -14.65 17.59
C ASN A 6 -55.38 -14.02 18.32
N THR A 7 -55.47 -13.98 19.66
CA THR A 7 -54.30 -14.04 20.53
C THR A 7 -54.36 -15.35 21.32
N VAL A 8 -53.56 -16.32 20.88
CA VAL A 8 -53.33 -17.57 21.63
C VAL A 8 -52.37 -17.25 22.78
N THR A 9 -52.86 -17.39 24.00
CA THR A 9 -52.08 -17.41 25.24
C THR A 9 -51.13 -18.60 25.24
N THR A 10 -49.84 -18.38 25.55
CA THR A 10 -49.06 -19.39 26.28
C THR A 10 -48.00 -18.71 27.14
N ASP A 11 -48.38 -18.49 28.38
CA ASP A 11 -47.46 -18.29 29.51
C ASP A 11 -46.71 -19.60 29.74
N ILE A 12 -45.39 -19.61 29.51
CA ILE A 12 -44.53 -20.72 29.89
C ILE A 12 -43.61 -20.24 31.01
N THR A 13 -44.12 -20.42 32.21
CA THR A 13 -43.38 -20.44 33.47
C THR A 13 -42.25 -21.48 33.38
N ILE A 14 -40.99 -21.04 33.47
CA ILE A 14 -39.85 -21.93 33.75
C ILE A 14 -39.41 -21.68 35.18
N ARG A 15 -39.71 -22.63 36.08
CA ARG A 15 -39.19 -22.64 37.46
C ARG A 15 -38.50 -23.97 37.77
N GLY A 16 -37.24 -23.86 38.17
CA GLY A 16 -36.44 -24.86 38.89
C GLY A 16 -35.39 -25.58 38.05
N THR A 17 -34.20 -25.94 38.52
CA THR A 17 -33.46 -25.80 39.80
C THR A 17 -32.12 -26.52 39.57
N GLY A 18 -30.98 -25.97 40.01
CA GLY A 18 -29.71 -26.72 40.12
C GLY A 18 -28.44 -25.84 39.98
N PRO A 19 -27.42 -25.97 40.84
CA PRO A 19 -26.25 -25.11 40.84
C PRO A 19 -25.22 -25.68 39.88
N ALA A 20 -25.06 -25.01 38.73
CA ALA A 20 -23.84 -25.13 37.98
C ALA A 20 -23.25 -23.73 37.91
N ASP A 21 -22.17 -23.59 38.68
CA ASP A 21 -21.11 -22.61 38.49
C ASP A 21 -20.61 -22.72 37.05
N HIS A 22 -21.36 -22.11 36.14
CA HIS A 22 -20.82 -21.63 34.89
C HIS A 22 -20.28 -20.28 35.26
N THR A 23 -19.04 -20.25 35.74
CA THR A 23 -18.18 -19.09 35.57
C THR A 23 -18.44 -18.60 34.14
N GLU A 24 -19.20 -17.52 34.05
CA GLU A 24 -19.48 -16.79 32.83
C GLU A 24 -18.11 -16.31 32.36
N MET A 25 -17.44 -17.15 31.58
CA MET A 25 -16.27 -16.79 30.79
C MET A 25 -16.81 -15.81 29.77
N ALA A 26 -16.93 -14.56 30.22
CA ALA A 26 -17.33 -13.42 29.43
C ALA A 26 -16.51 -13.48 28.15
N LYS A 27 -17.20 -13.84 27.05
CA LYS A 27 -16.63 -13.81 25.72
C LYS A 27 -16.04 -12.41 25.55
N PRO A 28 -14.72 -12.27 25.29
CA PRO A 28 -14.13 -10.95 25.15
C PRO A 28 -14.92 -10.21 24.06
N PRO A 29 -15.24 -8.92 24.28
CA PRO A 29 -16.08 -8.18 23.36
C PRO A 29 -15.49 -8.30 21.95
N PRO A 30 -16.32 -8.46 20.90
CA PRO A 30 -15.81 -8.53 19.55
C PRO A 30 -15.03 -7.25 19.28
N GLY A 31 -13.70 -7.35 19.26
CA GLY A 31 -12.83 -6.28 18.83
C GLY A 31 -13.29 -5.88 17.46
N GLY A 32 -13.90 -4.69 17.33
CA GLY A 32 -14.35 -4.20 16.04
C GLY A 32 -13.17 -4.25 15.08
N ARG A 33 -13.38 -4.61 13.81
CA ARG A 33 -12.31 -4.85 12.80
C ARG A 33 -11.17 -3.80 12.74
N GLY A 34 -11.40 -2.57 13.23
CA GLY A 34 -10.37 -1.54 13.41
C GLY A 34 -9.36 -1.81 14.55
N SER A 35 -9.76 -2.49 15.62
CA SER A 35 -8.92 -2.94 16.74
C SER A 35 -7.86 -3.95 16.27
N ASP A 36 -8.28 -4.94 15.49
CA ASP A 36 -7.40 -6.01 15.04
C ASP A 36 -6.37 -5.50 14.02
N TYR A 37 -6.80 -4.63 13.09
CA TYR A 37 -5.89 -3.95 12.18
C TYR A 37 -4.88 -3.07 12.93
N ALA A 38 -5.31 -2.34 13.98
CA ALA A 38 -4.42 -1.50 14.77
C ALA A 38 -3.40 -2.33 15.56
N ALA A 39 -3.81 -3.46 16.12
CA ALA A 39 -2.93 -4.39 16.83
C ALA A 39 -1.88 -4.97 15.87
N LEU A 40 -2.30 -5.47 14.71
CA LEU A 40 -1.42 -5.97 13.65
C LEU A 40 -0.48 -4.88 13.13
N SER A 41 -1.00 -3.67 12.88
CA SER A 41 -0.18 -2.53 12.44
C SER A 41 0.91 -2.18 13.46
N ARG A 42 0.61 -2.29 14.76
CA ARG A 42 1.58 -2.05 15.82
C ARG A 42 2.66 -3.14 15.86
N GLU A 43 2.28 -4.41 15.71
CA GLU A 43 3.21 -5.53 15.62
C GLU A 43 4.13 -5.43 14.40
N VAL A 44 3.58 -5.14 13.22
CA VAL A 44 4.33 -4.95 11.96
C VAL A 44 5.29 -3.75 12.03
N LYS A 45 4.90 -2.68 12.74
CA LYS A 45 5.82 -1.55 13.02
C LYS A 45 6.95 -1.96 13.97
N GLN A 46 6.63 -2.71 15.03
CA GLN A 46 7.62 -3.17 16.02
C GLN A 46 8.63 -4.15 15.42
N SER A 47 8.20 -5.03 14.52
CA SER A 47 9.11 -5.93 13.79
C SER A 47 9.99 -5.21 12.77
N GLY A 48 9.75 -3.90 12.53
CA GLY A 48 10.56 -3.09 11.65
C GLY A 48 10.36 -3.38 10.17
N LEU A 49 9.31 -4.13 9.80
CA LEU A 49 8.96 -4.42 8.40
C LEU A 49 8.63 -3.14 7.61
N LEU A 50 8.22 -2.07 8.30
CA LEU A 50 7.93 -0.76 7.72
C LEU A 50 9.12 0.22 7.79
N LYS A 51 10.33 -0.25 8.11
CA LYS A 51 11.53 0.59 8.09
C LYS A 51 11.79 1.05 6.65
N ARG A 52 11.85 2.37 6.46
CA ARG A 52 12.22 2.99 5.17
C ARG A 52 13.65 2.59 4.79
N ARG A 53 13.92 2.37 3.50
CA ARG A 53 15.23 1.96 2.97
C ARG A 53 15.86 3.07 2.11
N PRO A 54 16.29 4.21 2.69
CA PRO A 54 16.75 5.37 1.92
C PRO A 54 18.01 5.08 1.10
N GLY A 55 18.95 4.28 1.61
CA GLY A 55 20.18 3.94 0.89
C GLY A 55 19.92 3.12 -0.38
N TYR A 56 19.00 2.14 -0.30
CA TYR A 56 18.58 1.36 -1.47
C TYR A 56 17.99 2.24 -2.56
N TYR A 57 17.10 3.17 -2.18
CA TYR A 57 16.51 4.10 -3.14
C TYR A 57 17.51 5.11 -3.70
N PHE A 58 18.49 5.56 -2.92
CA PHE A 58 19.54 6.43 -3.44
C PHE A 58 20.31 5.75 -4.58
N VAL A 59 20.72 4.49 -4.37
CA VAL A 59 21.40 3.69 -5.39
C VAL A 59 20.47 3.43 -6.59
N LYS A 60 19.21 3.05 -6.34
CA LYS A 60 18.23 2.77 -7.40
C LYS A 60 17.97 4.01 -8.27
N VAL A 61 17.76 5.17 -7.64
CA VAL A 61 17.57 6.45 -8.33
C VAL A 61 18.81 6.83 -9.13
N GLY A 62 19.99 6.80 -8.50
CA GLY A 62 21.25 7.13 -9.16
C GLY A 62 21.52 6.23 -10.38
N ALA A 63 21.33 4.92 -10.23
CA ALA A 63 21.48 3.96 -11.31
C ALA A 63 20.48 4.20 -12.44
N ASN A 64 19.21 4.46 -12.10
CA ASN A 64 18.18 4.75 -13.10
C ASN A 64 18.48 6.01 -13.91
N LEU A 65 18.86 7.11 -13.25
CA LEU A 65 19.22 8.36 -13.93
C LEU A 65 20.46 8.19 -14.81
N PHE A 66 21.48 7.48 -14.31
CA PHE A 66 22.68 7.18 -15.07
C PHE A 66 22.36 6.37 -16.34
N LEU A 67 21.57 5.31 -16.20
CA LEU A 67 21.17 4.45 -17.33
C LEU A 67 20.29 5.20 -18.33
N LEU A 68 19.40 6.09 -17.86
CA LEU A 68 18.60 6.93 -18.75
C LEU A 68 19.48 7.87 -19.58
N ALA A 69 20.46 8.52 -18.95
CA ALA A 69 21.42 9.38 -19.64
C ALA A 69 22.28 8.58 -20.64
N ALA A 70 22.73 7.38 -20.26
CA ALA A 70 23.45 6.48 -21.16
C ALA A 70 22.59 6.03 -22.35
N GLY A 71 21.30 5.76 -22.14
CA GLY A 71 20.35 5.42 -23.20
C GLY A 71 20.16 6.55 -24.22
N TRP A 72 20.07 7.80 -23.76
CA TRP A 72 20.00 8.97 -24.65
C TRP A 72 21.32 9.22 -25.40
N ALA A 73 22.47 9.03 -24.74
CA ALA A 73 23.77 9.09 -25.41
C ALA A 73 23.88 8.00 -26.49
N ALA A 74 23.47 6.77 -26.18
CA ALA A 74 23.42 5.67 -27.15
C ALA A 74 22.48 6.00 -28.32
N PHE A 75 21.30 6.56 -28.06
CA PHE A 75 20.37 7.01 -29.10
C PHE A 75 21.05 7.99 -30.08
N ALA A 76 21.76 8.99 -29.57
CA ALA A 76 22.47 9.97 -30.38
C ALA A 76 23.64 9.34 -31.19
N LEU A 77 24.41 8.43 -30.57
CA LEU A 77 25.55 7.78 -31.20
C LEU A 77 25.16 6.74 -32.25
N ILE A 78 24.09 5.98 -32.02
CA ILE A 78 23.59 4.95 -32.95
C ILE A 78 22.95 5.59 -34.18
N GLY A 79 22.26 6.73 -34.01
CA GLY A 79 21.65 7.47 -35.11
C GLY A 79 20.60 6.67 -35.89
N GLN A 80 20.48 6.95 -37.19
CA GLN A 80 19.44 6.34 -38.02
C GLN A 80 19.80 4.90 -38.42
N SER A 81 19.42 3.95 -37.56
CA SER A 81 19.63 2.53 -37.82
C SER A 81 18.55 1.65 -37.17
N TRP A 82 18.46 0.39 -37.58
CA TRP A 82 17.53 -0.58 -36.99
C TRP A 82 17.80 -0.87 -35.50
N TRP A 83 19.02 -0.62 -35.02
CA TRP A 83 19.38 -0.75 -33.60
C TRP A 83 18.66 0.27 -32.70
N GLN A 84 18.06 1.30 -33.28
CA GLN A 84 17.23 2.25 -32.54
C GLN A 84 16.02 1.57 -31.87
N LEU A 85 15.54 0.45 -32.40
CA LEU A 85 14.47 -0.33 -31.75
C LEU A 85 14.90 -0.91 -30.41
N LEU A 86 16.13 -1.41 -30.30
CA LEU A 86 16.66 -1.89 -29.02
C LEU A 86 16.88 -0.74 -28.04
N THR A 87 17.40 0.39 -28.54
CA THR A 87 17.56 1.60 -27.72
C THR A 87 16.22 2.11 -27.19
N ALA A 88 15.18 2.10 -28.03
CA ALA A 88 13.82 2.47 -27.64
C ALA A 88 13.26 1.52 -26.57
N ALA A 89 13.42 0.20 -26.76
CA ALA A 89 12.99 -0.79 -25.76
C ALA A 89 13.72 -0.59 -24.42
N PHE A 90 15.02 -0.35 -24.44
CA PHE A 90 15.81 -0.06 -23.25
C PHE A 90 15.31 1.21 -22.53
N LEU A 91 15.14 2.31 -23.27
CA LEU A 91 14.64 3.57 -22.72
C LEU A 91 13.23 3.40 -22.14
N ALA A 92 12.34 2.64 -22.79
CA ALA A 92 11.00 2.36 -22.27
C ALA A 92 11.04 1.66 -20.90
N VAL A 93 11.96 0.72 -20.70
CA VAL A 93 12.15 0.07 -19.38
C VAL A 93 12.63 1.09 -18.36
N MET A 94 13.59 1.96 -18.69
CA MET A 94 14.12 2.96 -17.76
C MET A 94 13.07 4.03 -17.41
N PHE A 95 12.26 4.49 -18.37
CA PHE A 95 11.11 5.37 -18.08
C PHE A 95 10.09 4.71 -17.17
N THR A 96 9.82 3.41 -17.36
CA THR A 96 8.94 2.66 -16.45
C THR A 96 9.50 2.62 -15.02
N GLN A 97 10.81 2.40 -14.87
CA GLN A 97 11.48 2.44 -13.57
C GLN A 97 11.40 3.83 -12.91
N THR A 98 11.56 4.89 -13.70
CA THR A 98 11.33 6.28 -13.26
C THR A 98 9.92 6.44 -12.69
N GLY A 99 8.91 5.86 -13.34
CA GLY A 99 7.51 5.94 -12.91
C GLY A 99 7.25 5.27 -11.56
N PHE A 100 7.77 4.05 -11.39
CA PHE A 100 7.67 3.36 -10.10
C PHE A 100 8.38 4.11 -8.97
N ILE A 101 9.56 4.68 -9.25
CA ILE A 101 10.26 5.52 -8.27
C ILE A 101 9.42 6.76 -7.90
N GLY A 102 8.83 7.44 -8.87
CA GLY A 102 7.94 8.58 -8.63
C GLY A 102 6.71 8.20 -7.79
N HIS A 103 6.07 7.07 -8.10
CA HIS A 103 4.94 6.52 -7.34
C HIS A 103 5.31 6.23 -5.87
N ASP A 104 6.44 5.56 -5.64
CA ASP A 104 6.94 5.24 -4.30
C ASP A 104 7.31 6.52 -3.50
N ALA A 105 7.82 7.54 -4.19
CA ALA A 105 8.10 8.86 -3.62
C ALA A 105 6.82 9.57 -3.17
N GLY A 106 5.78 9.52 -4.01
CA GLY A 106 4.44 10.06 -3.73
C GLY A 106 3.79 9.40 -2.51
N HIS A 107 4.03 8.11 -2.31
CA HIS A 107 3.62 7.39 -1.10
C HIS A 107 4.53 7.61 0.13
N HIS A 108 5.55 8.47 0.02
CA HIS A 108 6.52 8.76 1.09
C HIS A 108 7.24 7.52 1.65
N GLN A 109 7.49 6.54 0.78
CA GLN A 109 8.15 5.28 1.16
C GLN A 109 9.69 5.37 1.06
N ILE A 110 10.20 6.38 0.35
CA ILE A 110 11.62 6.50 0.00
C ILE A 110 12.46 7.09 1.13
N ALA A 111 12.19 8.34 1.51
CA ALA A 111 12.95 9.07 2.52
C ALA A 111 12.10 9.40 3.75
N ALA A 112 12.75 9.57 4.90
CA ALA A 112 12.09 10.09 6.11
C ALA A 112 11.74 11.57 5.98
N SER A 113 12.46 12.31 5.14
CA SER A 113 12.23 13.73 4.88
C SER A 113 11.17 13.93 3.79
N LYS A 114 10.09 14.63 4.13
CA LYS A 114 9.07 15.05 3.16
C LYS A 114 9.64 15.89 2.01
N ARG A 115 10.66 16.73 2.26
CA ARG A 115 11.29 17.54 1.21
C ARG A 115 11.99 16.67 0.16
N VAL A 116 12.71 15.63 0.60
CA VAL A 116 13.41 14.70 -0.31
C VAL A 116 12.42 13.92 -1.15
N ASN A 117 11.33 13.42 -0.56
CA ASN A 117 10.28 12.74 -1.31
C ASN A 117 9.59 13.66 -2.33
N ASN A 118 9.34 14.93 -1.97
CA ASN A 118 8.75 15.89 -2.90
C ASN A 118 9.67 16.27 -4.06
N VAL A 119 10.98 16.39 -3.83
CA VAL A 119 11.96 16.64 -4.89
C VAL A 119 12.07 15.42 -5.81
N LEU A 120 12.12 14.21 -5.25
CA LEU A 120 12.13 12.97 -6.05
C LEU A 120 10.85 12.83 -6.89
N GLY A 121 9.69 13.13 -6.30
CA GLY A 121 8.41 13.17 -7.00
C GLY A 121 8.43 14.14 -8.18
N ARG A 122 8.84 15.39 -7.95
CA ARG A 122 8.94 16.40 -9.04
C ARG A 122 9.91 16.01 -10.15
N VAL A 123 11.08 15.46 -9.80
CA VAL A 123 12.07 15.07 -10.82
C VAL A 123 11.60 13.85 -11.61
N HIS A 124 11.02 12.84 -10.95
CA HIS A 124 10.67 11.58 -11.61
C HIS A 124 9.27 11.56 -12.23
N ALA A 125 8.26 12.14 -11.57
CA ALA A 125 6.89 12.18 -12.08
C ALA A 125 6.68 13.36 -13.03
N ASP A 126 7.07 14.57 -12.64
CA ASP A 126 6.74 15.77 -13.41
C ASP A 126 7.78 16.00 -14.52
N LEU A 127 9.08 15.99 -14.21
CA LEU A 127 10.12 16.38 -15.16
C LEU A 127 10.53 15.28 -16.14
N LEU A 128 10.60 14.03 -15.68
CA LEU A 128 11.01 12.90 -16.52
C LEU A 128 9.84 12.17 -17.21
N ILE A 129 8.61 12.28 -16.68
CA ILE A 129 7.43 11.59 -17.24
C ILE A 129 6.36 12.56 -17.73
N GLY A 130 6.36 13.82 -17.26
CA GLY A 130 5.41 14.85 -17.73
C GLY A 130 4.06 14.83 -17.04
N LEU A 131 3.92 14.17 -15.88
CA LEU A 131 2.70 14.21 -15.07
C LEU A 131 2.69 15.54 -14.29
N SER A 132 2.00 16.56 -14.80
CA SER A 132 1.84 17.87 -14.14
C SER A 132 0.89 17.82 -12.94
#